data_AF-A0A838NX13-F1
#
_entry.id   AF-A0A838NX13-F1
#
_cell.length_a   1.000
_cell.length_b   1.000
_cell.length_c   1.000
_cell.angle_alpha   90.00
_cell.angle_beta   90.00
_cell.angle_gamma   90.00
#
_symmetry.space_group_name_H-M   'P 1'
#
loop_
_entity.id
_entity.type
_entity.pdbx_description
1 polymer ?
#
loop_
_entity_poly.entity_id
_entity_poly.type
_entity_poly.pdbx_seq_one_letter_code
_entity_poly.pdbx_strand_id
1 'polypeptide(L)'
;MDTRTMILNAAAEVFAQHGFRGSTTRRIADAASVNEVTIFRYFGSKDALLQEAISSSAGTAFAHHLPSEPVDPERELGEWCTTLVKHLHARRAMTRKVMAEMEERPEMTPCAVQAPARATHELCSYFRKLRSNGFTDEDFDEIGAATMLRGALFHDAMARDMMPDVFPKPASKAAARYAQLILRAIGVRTGQANASTPVGTKTEPPTSLDS
;
A
#
# COMPACT_ATOMS: atom_id res chain seq x y z
N MET A 1 -18.30 -7.41 14.20
CA MET A 1 -17.57 -8.23 13.22
C MET A 1 -18.42 -9.45 12.92
N ASP A 2 -18.53 -9.85 11.65
CA ASP A 2 -19.22 -11.08 11.28
C ASP A 2 -18.34 -12.31 11.57
N THR A 3 -18.95 -13.50 11.69
CA THR A 3 -18.23 -14.75 11.98
C THR A 3 -17.16 -15.06 10.94
N ARG A 4 -17.43 -14.72 9.68
CA ARG A 4 -16.50 -14.93 8.57
C ARG A 4 -15.20 -14.13 8.75
N THR A 5 -15.29 -12.84 9.09
CA THR A 5 -14.11 -11.99 9.38
C THR A 5 -13.37 -12.47 10.62
N MET A 6 -14.06 -12.92 11.66
CA MET A 6 -13.40 -13.48 12.86
C MET A 6 -12.56 -14.72 12.50
N ILE A 7 -13.10 -15.63 11.69
CA ILE A 7 -12.36 -16.82 11.24
C ILE A 7 -11.17 -16.43 10.36
N LEU A 8 -11.32 -15.48 9.44
CA LEU A 8 -10.21 -15.00 8.59
C LEU A 8 -9.08 -14.38 9.43
N ASN A 9 -9.41 -13.56 10.42
CA ASN A 9 -8.41 -12.95 11.31
C ASN A 9 -7.66 -14.01 12.14
N ALA A 10 -8.40 -14.96 12.72
CA ALA A 10 -7.81 -16.07 13.47
C ALA A 10 -6.92 -16.94 12.57
N ALA A 11 -7.35 -17.25 11.34
CA ALA A 11 -6.57 -18.00 10.38
C ALA A 11 -5.26 -17.27 9.99
N ALA A 12 -5.33 -15.96 9.76
CA ALA A 12 -4.15 -15.15 9.46
C ALA A 12 -3.15 -15.11 10.62
N GLU A 13 -3.63 -15.00 11.87
CA GLU A 13 -2.79 -15.02 13.06
C GLU A 13 -2.12 -16.38 13.28
N VAL A 14 -2.91 -17.45 13.23
CA VAL A 14 -2.41 -18.83 13.36
C VAL A 14 -1.37 -19.13 12.26
N PHE A 15 -1.62 -18.68 11.03
CA PHE A 15 -0.67 -18.81 9.93
C PHE A 15 0.63 -18.05 10.19
N ALA A 16 0.55 -16.79 10.63
CA ALA A 16 1.73 -15.99 10.92
C ALA A 16 2.65 -16.66 11.94
N GLN A 17 2.07 -17.35 12.93
CA GLN A 17 2.80 -18.03 14.00
C GLN A 17 3.32 -19.40 13.59
N HIS A 18 2.53 -20.18 12.85
CA HIS A 18 2.77 -21.62 12.68
C HIS A 18 2.99 -22.09 11.24
N GLY A 19 2.84 -21.20 10.26
CA GLY A 19 2.92 -21.56 8.84
C GLY A 19 1.77 -22.46 8.38
N PHE A 20 1.80 -22.89 7.12
CA PHE A 20 0.68 -23.64 6.54
C PHE A 20 0.44 -24.99 7.22
N ARG A 21 1.52 -25.73 7.51
CA ARG A 21 1.43 -27.07 8.14
C ARG A 21 0.86 -26.98 9.55
N GLY A 22 1.29 -25.99 10.34
CA GLY A 22 0.83 -25.82 11.71
C GLY A 22 -0.56 -25.21 11.84
N SER A 23 -1.09 -24.58 10.79
CA SER A 23 -2.41 -23.92 10.80
C SER A 23 -3.57 -24.89 10.65
N THR A 24 -3.74 -25.82 11.59
CA THR A 24 -4.83 -26.81 11.53
C THR A 24 -6.20 -26.13 11.71
N THR A 25 -7.24 -26.69 11.10
CA THR A 25 -8.62 -26.21 11.24
C THR A 25 -9.05 -26.15 12.71
N ARG A 26 -8.63 -27.13 13.52
CA ARG A 26 -8.79 -27.13 14.98
C ARG A 26 -8.22 -25.87 15.64
N ARG A 27 -6.95 -25.56 15.37
CA ARG A 27 -6.27 -24.40 15.98
C ARG A 27 -6.93 -23.08 15.56
N ILE A 28 -7.37 -23.00 14.30
CA ILE A 28 -8.08 -21.83 13.78
C ILE A 28 -9.47 -21.71 14.43
N ALA A 29 -10.17 -22.84 14.62
CA ALA A 29 -11.48 -22.88 15.28
C ALA A 29 -11.38 -22.44 16.74
N ASP A 30 -10.38 -22.96 17.46
CA ASP A 30 -10.08 -22.57 18.83
C ASP A 30 -9.78 -21.06 18.92
N ALA A 31 -8.91 -20.54 18.04
CA ALA A 31 -8.56 -19.12 18.00
C ALA A 31 -9.76 -18.21 17.63
N ALA A 32 -10.65 -18.68 16.74
CA ALA A 32 -11.86 -17.96 16.36
C ALA A 32 -13.04 -18.16 17.33
N SER A 33 -12.89 -19.01 18.36
CA SER A 33 -13.97 -19.43 19.26
C SER A 33 -15.20 -19.98 18.53
N VAL A 34 -14.97 -20.83 17.52
CA VAL A 34 -16.02 -21.53 16.75
C VAL A 34 -15.77 -23.03 16.70
N ASN A 35 -16.74 -23.81 16.21
CA ASN A 35 -16.53 -25.23 15.92
C ASN A 35 -15.90 -25.41 14.52
N GLU A 36 -15.03 -26.41 14.32
CA GLU A 36 -14.43 -26.75 13.02
C GLU A 36 -15.46 -26.92 11.90
N VAL A 37 -16.64 -27.48 12.20
CA VAL A 37 -17.75 -27.62 11.22
C VAL A 37 -18.17 -26.26 10.65
N THR A 38 -18.08 -25.19 11.47
CA THR A 38 -18.37 -23.82 11.04
C THR A 38 -17.37 -23.38 9.98
N ILE A 39 -16.08 -23.67 10.17
CA ILE A 39 -15.03 -23.33 9.21
C ILE A 39 -15.31 -24.00 7.86
N PHE A 40 -15.58 -25.31 7.86
CA PHE A 40 -15.88 -26.05 6.63
C PHE A 40 -17.13 -25.50 5.92
N ARG A 41 -18.16 -25.08 6.68
CA ARG A 41 -19.35 -24.44 6.11
C ARG A 41 -19.07 -23.11 5.41
N TYR A 42 -18.15 -22.29 5.95
CA TYR A 42 -17.84 -20.97 5.37
C TYR A 42 -16.83 -21.03 4.23
N PHE A 43 -15.84 -21.93 4.30
CA PHE A 43 -14.67 -21.88 3.43
C PHE A 43 -14.42 -23.17 2.64
N GLY A 44 -15.10 -24.27 2.95
CA GLY A 44 -14.98 -25.55 2.26
C GLY A 44 -13.70 -26.33 2.56
N SER A 45 -12.54 -25.67 2.60
CA SER A 45 -11.25 -26.30 2.92
C SER A 45 -10.34 -25.37 3.73
N LYS A 46 -9.35 -25.97 4.41
CA LYS A 46 -8.27 -25.24 5.07
C LYS A 46 -7.51 -24.34 4.09
N ASP A 47 -7.25 -24.86 2.90
CA ASP A 47 -6.44 -24.19 1.89
C ASP A 47 -7.15 -22.95 1.36
N ALA A 48 -8.45 -23.06 1.06
CA ALA A 48 -9.28 -21.93 0.66
C ALA A 48 -9.36 -20.87 1.77
N LEU A 49 -9.54 -21.29 3.03
CA LEU A 49 -9.52 -20.39 4.18
C LEU A 49 -8.18 -19.63 4.30
N LEU A 50 -7.05 -20.34 4.22
CA LEU A 50 -5.73 -19.73 4.36
C LEU A 50 -5.41 -18.79 3.20
N GLN A 51 -5.70 -19.18 1.96
CA GLN A 51 -5.53 -18.31 0.80
C GLN A 51 -6.32 -17.02 0.95
N GLU A 52 -7.57 -17.13 1.42
CA GLU A 52 -8.41 -15.97 1.64
C GLU A 52 -7.94 -15.11 2.82
N ALA A 53 -7.51 -15.71 3.92
CA ALA A 53 -6.97 -14.99 5.08
C ALA A 53 -5.71 -14.17 4.70
N ILE A 54 -4.84 -14.76 3.89
CA ILE A 54 -3.64 -14.10 3.37
C ILE A 54 -4.04 -12.94 2.44
N SER A 55 -4.95 -13.16 1.48
CA SER A 55 -5.44 -12.13 0.55
C SER A 55 -6.17 -10.98 1.25
N SER A 56 -7.09 -11.30 2.16
CA SER A 56 -7.91 -10.32 2.88
C SER A 56 -7.04 -9.43 3.76
N SER A 57 -6.10 -10.04 4.48
CA SER A 57 -5.13 -9.27 5.25
C SER A 57 -4.31 -8.36 4.32
N ALA A 58 -3.98 -8.82 3.10
CA ALA A 58 -3.22 -8.05 2.10
C ALA A 58 -3.96 -6.83 1.54
N GLY A 59 -5.28 -6.94 1.37
CA GLY A 59 -6.13 -5.87 0.86
C GLY A 59 -6.30 -4.67 1.81
N THR A 60 -6.14 -4.87 3.13
CA THR A 60 -6.29 -3.78 4.12
C THR A 60 -5.21 -2.69 4.02
N ALA A 61 -4.11 -2.95 3.31
CA ALA A 61 -3.00 -2.01 3.15
C ALA A 61 -3.33 -0.77 2.30
N PHE A 62 -4.50 -0.75 1.65
CA PHE A 62 -4.91 0.26 0.67
C PHE A 62 -6.02 1.17 1.16
N ALA A 63 -6.13 1.40 2.46
CA ALA A 63 -7.15 2.32 3.00
C ALA A 63 -6.91 3.79 2.56
N HIS A 64 -5.67 4.16 2.28
CA HIS A 64 -5.31 5.47 1.71
C HIS A 64 -4.90 5.32 0.25
N HIS A 65 -5.66 5.97 -0.63
CA HIS A 65 -5.41 5.98 -2.07
C HIS A 65 -4.71 7.26 -2.51
N LEU A 66 -3.85 7.15 -3.53
CA LEU A 66 -3.30 8.31 -4.21
C LEU A 66 -4.41 9.01 -5.02
N PRO A 67 -4.46 10.36 -5.02
CA PRO A 67 -5.50 11.07 -5.75
C PRO A 67 -5.32 10.93 -7.26
N SER A 68 -6.43 10.95 -7.99
CA SER A 68 -6.42 10.94 -9.46
C SER A 68 -5.97 12.27 -10.06
N GLU A 69 -6.07 13.36 -9.30
CA GLU A 69 -5.61 14.70 -9.66
C GLU A 69 -4.63 15.19 -8.59
N PRO A 70 -3.31 15.09 -8.82
CA PRO A 70 -2.31 15.51 -7.85
C PRO A 70 -2.33 17.03 -7.62
N VAL A 71 -2.17 17.44 -6.37
CA VAL A 71 -2.09 18.85 -5.95
C VAL A 71 -0.80 19.10 -5.17
N ASP A 72 -0.50 18.24 -4.21
CA ASP A 72 0.71 18.30 -3.38
C ASP A 72 1.42 16.94 -3.38
N PRO A 73 2.30 16.68 -4.36
CA PRO A 73 2.87 15.35 -4.54
C PRO A 73 3.73 14.88 -3.38
N GLU A 74 4.40 15.79 -2.68
CA GLU A 74 5.23 15.45 -1.54
C GLU A 74 4.37 14.96 -0.38
N ARG A 75 3.29 15.67 -0.06
CA ARG A 75 2.36 15.26 0.99
C ARG A 75 1.61 13.98 0.61
N GLU A 76 1.04 13.93 -0.58
CA GLU A 76 0.22 12.81 -1.06
C GLU A 76 1.02 11.49 -1.07
N LEU A 77 2.20 11.51 -1.70
CA LEU A 77 3.05 10.31 -1.76
C LEU A 77 3.65 9.97 -0.37
N GLY A 78 3.95 10.99 0.45
CA GLY A 78 4.44 10.80 1.81
C GLY A 78 3.42 10.11 2.73
N GLU A 79 2.16 10.53 2.69
CA GLU A 79 1.05 9.92 3.43
C GLU A 79 0.79 8.49 2.95
N TRP A 80 0.81 8.27 1.64
CA TRP A 80 0.67 6.94 1.04
C TRP A 80 1.80 5.99 1.47
N CYS A 81 3.06 6.43 1.38
CA CYS A 81 4.22 5.63 1.82
C CYS A 81 4.14 5.30 3.31
N THR A 82 3.76 6.27 4.14
CA THR A 82 3.63 6.09 5.60
C THR A 82 2.57 5.05 5.93
N THR A 83 1.42 5.12 5.26
CA THR A 83 0.33 4.15 5.41
C THR A 83 0.79 2.75 4.98
N LEU A 84 1.40 2.64 3.80
CA LEU A 84 1.88 1.35 3.28
C LEU A 84 2.89 0.70 4.24
N VAL A 85 3.89 1.45 4.72
CA VAL A 85 4.89 0.93 5.66
C VAL A 85 4.27 0.52 6.99
N LYS A 86 3.30 1.28 7.51
CA LYS A 86 2.56 0.90 8.73
C LYS A 86 1.84 -0.43 8.55
N HIS A 87 1.18 -0.64 7.42
CA HIS A 87 0.49 -1.90 7.13
C HIS A 87 1.46 -3.07 6.93
N LEU A 88 2.56 -2.86 6.21
CA LEU A 88 3.60 -3.87 6.03
C LEU A 88 4.22 -4.27 7.37
N HIS A 89 4.52 -3.31 8.24
CA HIS A 89 5.04 -3.59 9.58
C HIS A 89 4.06 -4.37 10.45
N ALA A 90 2.79 -3.97 10.49
CA ALA A 90 1.76 -4.66 11.27
C ALA A 90 1.59 -6.13 10.85
N ARG A 91 1.97 -6.49 9.61
CA ARG A 91 1.75 -7.81 9.02
C ARG A 91 3.04 -8.55 8.67
N ARG A 92 4.20 -8.03 9.08
CA ARG A 92 5.52 -8.54 8.69
C ARG A 92 5.73 -10.01 9.01
N ALA A 93 5.22 -10.50 10.14
CA ALA A 93 5.39 -11.90 10.53
C ALA A 93 4.71 -12.84 9.51
N MET A 94 3.49 -12.51 9.11
CA MET A 94 2.76 -13.23 8.07
C MET A 94 3.43 -13.09 6.71
N THR A 95 3.84 -11.88 6.30
CA THR A 95 4.52 -11.67 5.02
C THR A 95 5.82 -12.48 4.93
N ARG A 96 6.66 -12.45 5.98
CA ARG A 96 7.87 -13.27 6.06
C ARG A 96 7.55 -14.75 5.99
N LYS A 97 6.48 -15.20 6.65
CA LYS A 97 6.04 -16.60 6.60
C LYS A 97 5.63 -17.02 5.19
N VAL A 98 4.82 -16.20 4.50
CA VAL A 98 4.43 -16.44 3.11
C VAL A 98 5.66 -16.52 2.21
N MET A 99 6.61 -15.59 2.34
CA MET A 99 7.86 -15.61 1.56
C MET A 99 8.68 -16.87 1.80
N ALA A 100 8.81 -17.28 3.06
CA ALA A 100 9.59 -18.47 3.43
C ALA A 100 8.99 -19.78 2.88
N GLU A 101 7.68 -19.83 2.67
CA GLU A 101 6.98 -21.02 2.15
C GLU A 101 6.71 -20.96 0.64
N MET A 102 7.02 -19.86 -0.04
CA MET A 102 6.59 -19.61 -1.42
C MET A 102 7.15 -20.62 -2.43
N GLU A 103 8.40 -21.07 -2.26
CA GLU A 103 9.01 -22.08 -3.14
C GLU A 103 8.44 -23.49 -2.88
N GLU A 104 8.13 -23.81 -1.62
CA GLU A 104 7.52 -25.10 -1.26
C GLU A 104 6.03 -25.15 -1.63
N ARG A 105 5.39 -23.99 -1.78
CA ARG A 105 3.94 -23.82 -1.97
C ARG A 105 3.63 -22.73 -2.99
N PRO A 106 3.93 -22.95 -4.27
CA PRO A 106 3.68 -21.97 -5.33
C PRO A 106 2.20 -21.58 -5.44
N GLU A 107 1.27 -22.41 -4.99
CA GLU A 107 -0.16 -22.12 -4.92
C GLU A 107 -0.52 -20.91 -4.04
N MET A 108 0.36 -20.50 -3.12
CA MET A 108 0.18 -19.29 -2.31
C MET A 108 0.67 -18.01 -3.02
N THR A 109 1.33 -18.12 -4.17
CA THR A 109 1.86 -16.95 -4.89
C THR A 109 0.77 -15.95 -5.26
N PRO A 110 -0.40 -16.37 -5.82
CA PRO A 110 -1.43 -15.41 -6.23
C PRO A 110 -1.94 -14.53 -5.09
N CYS A 111 -2.17 -15.09 -3.90
CA CYS A 111 -2.63 -14.31 -2.74
C CYS A 111 -1.54 -13.37 -2.19
N ALA A 112 -0.26 -13.73 -2.35
CA ALA A 112 0.87 -12.93 -1.90
C ALA A 112 1.15 -11.71 -2.80
N VAL A 113 0.93 -11.84 -4.11
CA VAL A 113 1.35 -10.82 -5.11
C VAL A 113 0.27 -9.84 -5.50
N GLN A 114 -1.02 -10.15 -5.29
CA GLN A 114 -2.14 -9.28 -5.69
C GLN A 114 -2.06 -7.87 -5.08
N ALA A 115 -1.89 -7.79 -3.76
CA ALA A 115 -1.78 -6.51 -3.07
C ALA A 115 -0.55 -5.71 -3.55
N PRO A 116 0.68 -6.27 -3.54
CA PRO A 116 1.84 -5.63 -4.16
C PRO A 116 1.61 -5.14 -5.59
N ALA A 117 0.96 -5.93 -6.45
CA ALA A 117 0.68 -5.57 -7.83
C ALA A 117 -0.27 -4.37 -7.94
N ARG A 118 -1.33 -4.35 -7.12
CA ARG A 118 -2.27 -3.21 -7.03
C ARG A 118 -1.55 -1.92 -6.58
N ALA A 119 -0.69 -2.02 -5.56
CA ALA A 119 0.10 -0.90 -5.07
C ALA A 119 1.00 -0.29 -6.17
N THR A 120 1.66 -1.17 -6.93
CA THR A 120 2.52 -0.76 -8.05
C THR A 120 1.70 -0.10 -9.16
N HIS A 121 0.53 -0.66 -9.50
CA HIS A 121 -0.34 -0.09 -10.53
C HIS A 121 -0.83 1.32 -10.15
N GLU A 122 -1.20 1.51 -8.88
CA GLU A 122 -1.62 2.80 -8.33
C GLU A 122 -0.48 3.84 -8.42
N LEU A 123 0.74 3.47 -8.03
CA LEU A 123 1.93 4.32 -8.18
C LEU A 123 2.22 4.69 -9.62
N CYS A 124 2.19 3.72 -10.54
CA CYS A 124 2.39 3.99 -11.97
C CYS A 124 1.34 4.96 -12.50
N SER A 125 0.08 4.82 -12.08
CA SER A 125 -0.99 5.73 -12.46
C SER A 125 -0.76 7.14 -11.94
N TYR A 126 -0.34 7.25 -10.68
CA TYR A 126 -0.04 8.53 -10.05
C TYR A 126 1.16 9.22 -10.71
N PHE A 127 2.24 8.50 -11.00
CA PHE A 127 3.41 9.06 -11.70
C PHE A 127 3.07 9.53 -13.12
N ARG A 128 2.23 8.79 -13.86
CA ARG A 128 1.70 9.26 -15.15
C ARG A 128 0.91 10.56 -15.01
N LYS A 129 0.12 10.71 -13.95
CA LYS A 129 -0.63 11.93 -13.64
C LYS A 129 0.26 13.11 -13.27
N LEU A 130 1.36 12.87 -12.55
CA LEU A 130 2.36 13.93 -12.27
C LEU A 130 2.94 14.48 -13.58
N ARG A 131 3.29 13.62 -14.54
CA ARG A 131 3.78 14.05 -15.86
C ARG A 131 2.70 14.80 -16.65
N SER A 132 1.47 14.26 -16.75
CA SER A 132 0.40 14.90 -17.52
C SER A 132 -0.03 16.26 -16.96
N ASN A 133 0.13 16.46 -15.65
CA ASN A 133 -0.25 17.69 -14.97
C ASN A 133 0.93 18.67 -14.84
N GLY A 134 2.08 18.41 -15.47
CA GLY A 134 3.21 19.34 -15.58
C GLY A 134 4.12 19.41 -14.35
N PHE A 135 3.96 18.52 -13.36
CA PHE A 135 4.83 18.51 -12.17
C PHE A 135 6.28 18.15 -12.49
N THR A 136 6.51 17.45 -13.60
CA THR A 136 7.83 17.07 -14.13
C THR A 136 7.80 17.01 -15.65
N ASP A 137 8.89 17.41 -16.29
CA ASP A 137 9.12 17.28 -17.73
C ASP A 137 10.07 16.09 -18.04
N GLU A 138 10.55 15.40 -17.01
CA GLU A 138 11.49 14.28 -17.15
C GLU A 138 10.79 13.06 -17.78
N ASP A 139 11.53 12.40 -18.68
CA ASP A 139 11.18 11.09 -19.16
C ASP A 139 11.76 10.03 -18.21
N PHE A 140 10.89 9.16 -17.69
CA PHE A 140 11.27 8.12 -16.75
C PHE A 140 10.32 6.93 -16.88
N ASP A 141 10.86 5.73 -16.64
CA ASP A 141 10.06 4.50 -16.59
C ASP A 141 9.23 4.48 -15.29
N GLU A 142 7.91 4.62 -15.41
CA GLU A 142 7.01 4.63 -14.26
C GLU A 142 6.99 3.30 -13.52
N ILE A 143 7.19 2.18 -14.23
CA ILE A 143 7.24 0.85 -13.62
C ILE A 143 8.54 0.70 -12.83
N GLY A 144 9.67 1.10 -13.41
CA GLY A 144 10.97 1.14 -12.74
C GLY A 144 10.94 2.00 -11.48
N ALA A 145 10.45 3.24 -11.59
CA ALA A 145 10.32 4.16 -10.45
C ALA A 145 9.41 3.60 -9.35
N ALA A 146 8.25 3.05 -9.72
CA ALA A 146 7.33 2.44 -8.77
C ALA A 146 7.95 1.22 -8.09
N THR A 147 8.67 0.38 -8.85
CA THR A 147 9.37 -0.81 -8.35
C THR A 147 10.47 -0.44 -7.36
N MET A 148 11.25 0.60 -7.65
CA MET A 148 12.30 1.11 -6.74
C MET A 148 11.71 1.58 -5.41
N LEU A 149 10.69 2.44 -5.45
CA LEU A 149 10.03 2.93 -4.23
C LEU A 149 9.42 1.78 -3.42
N ARG A 150 8.67 0.91 -4.10
CA ARG A 150 8.06 -0.29 -3.51
C ARG A 150 9.09 -1.20 -2.85
N GLY A 151 10.21 -1.45 -3.52
CA GLY A 151 11.30 -2.28 -3.03
C GLY A 151 11.92 -1.69 -1.76
N ALA A 152 12.19 -0.38 -1.75
CA ALA A 152 12.72 0.32 -0.58
C ALA A 152 11.76 0.24 0.62
N LEU A 153 10.47 0.56 0.42
CA LEU A 153 9.44 0.50 1.47
C LEU A 153 9.26 -0.93 2.01
N PHE A 154 9.28 -1.92 1.12
CA PHE A 154 9.15 -3.32 1.50
C PHE A 154 10.37 -3.81 2.28
N HIS A 155 11.58 -3.50 1.80
CA HIS A 155 12.81 -3.89 2.47
C HIS A 155 12.92 -3.27 3.85
N ASP A 156 12.61 -1.97 4.00
CA ASP A 156 12.53 -1.31 5.32
C ASP A 156 11.56 -2.05 6.24
N ALA A 157 10.33 -2.28 5.77
CA ALA A 157 9.31 -2.94 6.58
C ALA A 157 9.71 -4.35 7.03
N MET A 158 10.44 -5.08 6.18
CA MET A 158 10.84 -6.48 6.40
C MET A 158 12.18 -6.66 7.09
N ALA A 159 13.09 -5.70 7.07
CA ALA A 159 14.45 -5.88 7.58
C ALA A 159 14.79 -4.98 8.78
N ARG A 160 13.98 -3.96 9.08
CA ARG A 160 14.26 -2.96 10.13
C ARG A 160 14.61 -3.51 11.51
N ASP A 161 13.89 -4.52 11.99
CA ASP A 161 14.16 -5.18 13.28
C ASP A 161 15.40 -6.09 13.25
N MET A 162 15.81 -6.54 12.06
CA MET A 162 17.00 -7.37 11.86
C MET A 162 18.25 -6.54 11.59
N MET A 163 18.10 -5.31 11.08
CA MET A 163 19.19 -4.44 10.62
C MET A 163 19.02 -3.00 11.16
N PRO A 164 19.04 -2.78 12.49
CA PRO A 164 18.74 -1.47 13.09
C PRO A 164 19.69 -0.35 12.61
N ASP A 165 20.95 -0.67 12.31
CA ASP A 165 21.95 0.30 11.85
C ASP A 165 21.67 0.79 10.41
N VAL A 166 21.02 -0.03 9.59
CA VAL A 166 20.62 0.32 8.21
C VAL A 166 19.37 1.20 8.23
N PHE A 167 18.51 1.04 9.26
CA PHE A 167 17.25 1.76 9.40
C PHE A 167 17.19 2.58 10.70
N PRO A 168 18.08 3.58 10.88
CA PRO A 168 18.22 4.29 12.16
C PRO A 168 17.06 5.23 12.49
N LYS A 169 16.25 5.63 11.49
CA LYS A 169 15.11 6.53 11.66
C LYS A 169 13.83 5.74 11.91
N PRO A 170 12.84 6.24 12.69
CA PRO A 170 11.52 5.61 12.80
C PRO A 170 10.87 5.38 11.43
N ALA A 171 10.10 4.29 11.30
CA ALA A 171 9.48 3.85 10.04
C ALA A 171 8.69 4.95 9.31
N SER A 172 7.92 5.76 10.05
CA SER A 172 7.17 6.89 9.48
C SER A 172 8.07 7.98 8.87
N LYS A 173 9.20 8.29 9.53
CA LYS A 173 10.17 9.26 9.03
C LYS A 173 10.97 8.73 7.84
N ALA A 174 11.20 7.41 7.77
CA ALA A 174 11.84 6.76 6.64
C ALA A 174 10.93 6.76 5.40
N ALA A 175 9.65 6.44 5.57
CA ALA A 175 8.65 6.42 4.50
C ALA A 175 8.55 7.76 3.75
N ALA A 176 8.40 8.87 4.47
CA ALA A 176 8.38 10.21 3.88
C ALA A 176 9.68 10.53 3.12
N ARG A 177 10.83 10.04 3.61
CA ARG A 177 12.11 10.24 2.94
C ARG A 177 12.21 9.47 1.62
N TYR A 178 11.68 8.25 1.55
CA TYR A 178 11.64 7.49 0.30
C TYR A 178 10.76 8.19 -0.74
N ALA A 179 9.61 8.74 -0.33
CA ALA A 179 8.76 9.55 -1.19
C ALA A 179 9.50 10.78 -1.75
N GLN A 180 10.18 11.55 -0.89
CA GLN A 180 10.98 12.69 -1.33
C GLN A 180 12.10 12.30 -2.31
N LEU A 181 12.80 11.19 -2.03
CA LEU A 181 13.89 10.73 -2.89
C LEU A 181 13.39 10.33 -4.27
N ILE A 182 12.27 9.60 -4.37
CA ILE A 182 11.74 9.20 -5.66
C ILE A 182 11.15 10.39 -6.43
N LEU A 183 10.44 11.31 -5.77
CA LEU A 183 9.90 12.53 -6.41
C LEU A 183 11.02 13.38 -7.00
N ARG A 184 12.13 13.53 -6.26
CA ARG A 184 13.32 14.21 -6.77
C ARG A 184 13.96 13.46 -7.94
N ALA A 185 14.04 12.13 -7.86
CA ALA A 185 14.63 11.31 -8.92
C ALA A 185 13.83 11.37 -10.23
N ILE A 186 12.50 11.53 -10.17
CA ILE A 186 11.63 11.70 -11.34
C ILE A 186 11.42 13.17 -11.72
N GLY A 187 12.18 14.11 -11.14
CA GLY A 187 12.17 15.52 -11.54
C GLY A 187 10.97 16.35 -11.07
N VAL A 188 10.21 15.91 -10.06
CA VAL A 188 9.06 16.66 -9.55
C VAL A 188 9.52 17.97 -8.92
N ARG A 189 9.01 19.09 -9.43
CA ARG A 189 9.31 20.44 -8.97
C ARG A 189 8.42 20.78 -7.76
N THR A 190 8.99 20.70 -6.56
CA THR A 190 8.32 21.18 -5.32
C THR A 190 8.17 22.70 -5.36
N GLY A 191 6.93 23.21 -5.44
CA GLY A 191 6.65 24.66 -5.28
C GLY A 191 5.62 25.30 -6.19
N GLN A 192 5.02 24.60 -7.17
CA GLN A 192 3.93 25.16 -7.98
C GLN A 192 2.58 24.58 -7.55
N ALA A 193 2.03 25.15 -6.47
CA ALA A 193 0.58 25.21 -6.35
C ALA A 193 0.07 25.98 -7.58
N ASN A 194 -0.80 25.35 -8.38
CA ASN A 194 -1.43 25.92 -9.57
C ASN A 194 -1.83 27.39 -9.38
N ALA A 195 -1.05 28.32 -9.93
CA ALA A 195 -1.48 29.69 -10.19
C ALA A 195 -2.31 29.71 -11.48
N SER A 196 -3.39 28.94 -11.53
CA SER A 196 -4.40 29.02 -12.58
C SER A 196 -5.55 29.88 -12.07
N THR A 197 -5.29 31.18 -11.89
CA THR A 197 -6.37 32.15 -11.65
C THR A 197 -7.03 32.46 -13.01
N PRO A 198 -8.36 32.42 -13.17
CA PRO A 198 -8.98 32.88 -14.40
C PRO A 198 -8.68 34.37 -14.58
N VAL A 199 -8.21 34.75 -15.77
CA VAL A 199 -8.05 36.15 -16.16
C VAL A 199 -9.42 36.84 -16.04
N GLY A 200 -9.59 37.59 -14.96
CA GLY A 200 -10.70 38.52 -14.82
C GLY A 200 -10.51 39.65 -15.81
N THR A 201 -11.34 39.67 -16.85
CA THR A 201 -11.48 40.82 -17.74
C THR A 201 -11.99 42.02 -16.94
N LYS A 202 -11.11 42.99 -16.69
CA LYS A 202 -11.47 44.34 -16.23
C LYS A 202 -11.34 45.30 -17.40
N THR A 203 -12.46 45.90 -17.79
CA THR A 203 -12.62 47.23 -18.44
C THR A 203 -14.13 47.42 -18.63
N GLU A 204 -14.85 48.48 -18.28
CA GLU A 204 -14.68 49.80 -17.64
C GLU A 204 -16.13 50.28 -17.33
N PRO A 205 -16.40 51.16 -16.35
CA PRO A 205 -17.73 51.75 -16.18
C PRO A 205 -17.93 52.95 -17.13
N PRO A 206 -19.16 53.21 -17.63
CA PRO A 206 -19.42 54.33 -18.52
C PRO A 206 -19.45 55.66 -17.76
N THR A 207 -18.79 56.65 -18.36
CA THR A 207 -18.75 58.06 -17.97
C THR A 207 -20.14 58.67 -18.04
N SER A 208 -20.66 59.16 -16.90
CA SER A 208 -21.86 60.00 -16.85
C SER A 208 -21.52 61.42 -17.31
N LEU A 209 -22.05 61.83 -18.46
CA LEU A 209 -22.20 63.22 -18.87
C LEU A 209 -23.69 63.55 -18.74
N ASP A 210 -24.05 64.35 -17.74
CA ASP A 210 -25.32 65.08 -17.72
C ASP A 210 -25.01 66.58 -17.70
N SER A 211 -25.57 67.26 -18.71
CA SER A 211 -25.91 68.69 -18.75
C SER A 211 -27.33 68.76 -19.28
#